data_AF-A0A931VGL4-F1
#
_entry.id   AF-A0A931VGL4-F1
#
_cell.length_a   1.000
_cell.length_b   1.000
_cell.length_c   1.000
_cell.angle_alpha   90.00
_cell.angle_beta   90.00
_cell.angle_gamma   90.00
#
_symmetry.space_group_name_H-M   'P 1'
#
loop_
_entity.id
_entity.type
_entity.pdbx_description
1 polymer ?
#
loop_
_entity_poly.entity_id
_entity_poly.type
_entity_poly.pdbx_seq_one_letter_code
_entity_poly.pdbx_strand_id
1 'polypeptide(L)'
;MNETAGIAVEKEADYTGTRIGMWLFLFTEMLLFGGMFLLYSVYRSMYPQDFHSAANELKVITGTVNTIILITSSLTMAISISAAQKGHKGLSIISLALTILLGLLFLINKYLEWGDKFQHGIYPNSAGLLRQESGNVLFYGLYFVMTGLHGLHVLAGVILLSVMLILLLNKRNDGRNYIKLENSGLYWHLVDIVWIFIFPISVAAAGIDIGGLNVIAPLLIAALKALLVLSFFMHLKYEVVSLKIMLAAAVIILAIIICFTFFDVSFR
;
A
#
# COMPACT_ATOMS: atom_id res chain seq x y z
N MET A 1 16.47 35.54 -46.42
CA MET A 1 15.01 35.33 -46.49
C MET A 1 14.76 33.88 -46.88
N ASN A 2 14.04 33.03 -46.17
CA ASN A 2 13.57 33.03 -44.80
C ASN A 2 13.34 31.55 -44.42
N GLU A 3 13.66 31.19 -43.17
CA GLU A 3 12.99 30.24 -42.29
C GLU A 3 12.06 29.18 -42.91
N THR A 4 12.36 27.89 -42.72
CA THR A 4 11.93 27.12 -41.53
C THR A 4 12.48 25.70 -41.66
N ALA A 5 13.64 25.46 -41.05
CA ALA A 5 13.97 24.13 -40.60
C ALA A 5 12.81 23.65 -39.72
N GLY A 6 12.14 22.57 -40.12
CA GLY A 6 11.16 21.91 -39.28
C GLY A 6 11.83 21.50 -38.00
N ILE A 7 11.67 22.31 -36.96
CA ILE A 7 12.04 21.98 -35.59
C ILE A 7 11.13 20.80 -35.25
N ALA A 8 11.63 19.59 -35.47
CA ALA A 8 11.16 18.42 -34.77
C ALA A 8 11.39 18.76 -33.30
N VAL A 9 10.35 19.28 -32.64
CA VAL A 9 10.31 19.41 -31.19
C VAL A 9 10.43 17.97 -30.70
N GLU A 10 11.66 17.53 -30.44
CA GLU A 10 11.91 16.37 -29.60
C GLU A 10 11.21 16.73 -28.30
N LYS A 11 10.05 16.10 -28.08
CA LYS A 11 9.17 16.37 -26.95
C LYS A 11 9.97 15.98 -25.72
N GLU A 12 10.70 16.94 -25.13
CA GLU A 12 11.39 16.71 -23.87
C GLU A 12 10.33 16.14 -22.92
N ALA A 13 10.58 14.94 -22.42
CA ALA A 13 9.65 14.29 -21.52
C ALA A 13 9.52 15.19 -20.29
N ASP A 14 8.29 15.67 -20.02
CA ASP A 14 8.01 16.52 -18.86
C ASP A 14 8.15 15.70 -17.58
N TYR A 15 9.38 15.69 -17.05
CA TYR A 15 9.74 14.96 -15.83
C TYR A 15 9.02 15.51 -14.61
N THR A 16 8.83 16.83 -14.57
CA THR A 16 8.16 17.52 -13.45
C THR A 16 6.69 17.15 -13.42
N GLY A 17 5.99 17.26 -14.56
CA GLY A 17 4.59 16.85 -14.68
C GLY A 17 4.37 15.37 -14.38
N THR A 18 5.25 14.48 -14.86
CA THR A 18 5.16 13.04 -14.58
C THR A 18 5.32 12.75 -13.08
N ARG A 19 6.25 13.44 -12.41
CA ARG A 19 6.47 13.29 -10.96
C ARG A 19 5.29 13.82 -10.16
N ILE A 20 4.83 15.05 -10.44
CA ILE A 20 3.69 15.67 -9.75
C ILE A 20 2.42 14.83 -9.93
N GLY A 21 2.16 14.34 -11.15
CA GLY A 21 1.02 13.46 -11.42
C GLY A 21 1.07 12.18 -10.60
N MET A 22 2.25 11.55 -10.49
CA MET A 22 2.44 10.38 -9.64
C MET A 22 2.16 10.69 -8.16
N TRP A 23 2.67 11.82 -7.63
CA TRP A 23 2.41 12.22 -6.25
C TRP A 23 0.95 12.51 -5.95
N LEU A 24 0.25 13.18 -6.88
CA LEU A 24 -1.17 13.46 -6.75
C LEU A 24 -1.98 12.16 -6.74
N PHE A 25 -1.64 11.22 -7.61
CA PHE A 25 -2.24 9.88 -7.62
C PHE A 25 -1.98 9.12 -6.31
N LEU A 26 -0.74 9.11 -5.80
CA LEU A 26 -0.44 8.48 -4.52
C LEU A 26 -1.24 9.10 -3.37
N PHE A 27 -1.42 10.42 -3.39
CA PHE A 27 -2.21 11.12 -2.39
C PHE A 27 -3.70 10.72 -2.44
N THR A 28 -4.29 10.58 -3.62
CA THR A 28 -5.68 10.11 -3.73
C THR A 28 -5.85 8.69 -3.21
N GLU A 29 -4.87 7.81 -3.47
CA GLU A 29 -4.87 6.44 -2.94
C GLU A 29 -4.72 6.43 -1.41
N MET A 30 -3.88 7.30 -0.84
CA MET A 30 -3.76 7.45 0.61
C MET A 30 -5.08 7.92 1.24
N LEU A 31 -5.83 8.82 0.61
CA LEU A 31 -7.14 9.24 1.08
C LEU A 31 -8.18 8.11 0.99
N LEU A 32 -8.18 7.34 -0.10
CA LEU A 32 -9.06 6.19 -0.30
C LEU A 32 -8.91 5.15 0.82
N PHE A 33 -7.68 4.70 1.05
CA PHE A 33 -7.40 3.74 2.13
C PHE A 33 -7.55 4.37 3.52
N GLY A 34 -7.18 5.64 3.68
CA GLY A 34 -7.37 6.39 4.93
C GLY A 34 -8.83 6.44 5.36
N GLY A 35 -9.76 6.74 4.44
CA GLY A 35 -11.19 6.73 4.71
C GLY A 35 -11.69 5.35 5.16
N MET A 36 -11.23 4.26 4.52
CA MET A 36 -11.59 2.91 4.93
C MET A 36 -11.02 2.54 6.32
N PHE A 37 -9.80 2.96 6.65
CA PHE A 37 -9.21 2.73 7.98
C PHE A 37 -9.94 3.49 9.08
N LEU A 38 -10.40 4.71 8.79
CA LEU A 38 -11.25 5.45 9.72
C LEU A 38 -12.58 4.73 9.95
N LEU A 39 -13.23 4.29 8.87
CA LEU A 39 -14.47 3.53 8.96
C LEU A 39 -14.31 2.26 9.80
N TYR A 40 -13.24 1.51 9.56
CA TYR A 40 -12.89 0.34 10.35
C TYR A 40 -12.68 0.66 11.83
N SER A 41 -11.96 1.75 12.12
CA SER A 41 -11.67 2.17 13.50
C SER A 41 -12.93 2.56 14.26
N VAL A 42 -13.86 3.29 13.61
CA VAL A 42 -15.14 3.68 14.19
C VAL A 42 -15.97 2.44 14.52
N TYR A 43 -16.18 1.52 13.56
CA TYR A 43 -16.98 0.33 13.82
C TYR A 43 -16.34 -0.61 14.83
N ARG A 44 -15.01 -0.71 14.86
CA ARG A 44 -14.29 -1.45 15.89
C ARG A 44 -14.54 -0.87 17.29
N SER A 45 -14.60 0.44 17.43
CA SER A 45 -14.91 1.09 18.71
C SER A 45 -16.37 0.89 19.12
N MET A 46 -17.29 0.72 18.16
CA MET A 46 -18.70 0.47 18.43
C MET A 46 -18.98 -0.99 18.79
N TYR A 47 -18.26 -1.95 18.19
CA TYR A 47 -18.46 -3.39 18.35
C TYR A 47 -17.15 -4.11 18.76
N PRO A 48 -16.54 -3.76 19.91
CA PRO A 48 -15.21 -4.24 20.27
C PRO A 48 -15.13 -5.76 20.47
N GLN A 49 -16.14 -6.36 21.10
CA GLN A 49 -16.17 -7.80 21.39
C GLN A 49 -16.34 -8.64 20.12
N ASP A 50 -17.27 -8.24 19.25
CA ASP A 50 -17.51 -8.90 17.96
C ASP A 50 -16.26 -8.83 17.07
N PHE A 51 -15.64 -7.65 16.95
CA PHE A 51 -14.40 -7.47 16.17
C PHE A 51 -13.24 -8.30 16.73
N HIS A 52 -13.13 -8.42 18.06
CA HIS A 52 -12.14 -9.29 18.70
C HIS A 52 -12.39 -10.76 18.35
N SER A 53 -13.65 -11.22 18.45
CA SER A 53 -14.03 -12.60 18.16
C SER A 53 -13.76 -12.98 16.69
N ALA A 54 -14.18 -12.13 15.75
CA ALA A 54 -14.02 -12.36 14.32
C ALA A 54 -12.55 -12.34 13.88
N ALA A 55 -11.72 -11.49 14.51
CA ALA A 55 -10.29 -11.44 14.21
C ALA A 55 -9.54 -12.68 14.68
N ASN A 56 -9.94 -13.28 15.80
CA ASN A 56 -9.33 -14.52 16.30
C ASN A 56 -9.56 -15.72 15.35
N GLU A 57 -10.55 -15.64 14.47
CA GLU A 57 -10.78 -16.64 13.42
C GLU A 57 -9.86 -16.46 12.20
N LEU A 58 -9.04 -15.41 12.14
CA LEU A 58 -8.08 -15.20 11.05
C LEU A 58 -6.75 -15.93 11.30
N LYS A 59 -6.19 -16.50 10.23
CA LYS A 59 -4.91 -17.23 10.28
C LYS A 59 -3.73 -16.25 10.33
N VAL A 60 -3.28 -15.94 11.56
CA VAL A 60 -2.14 -15.03 11.81
C VAL A 60 -0.89 -15.43 11.01
N ILE A 61 -0.54 -16.72 11.02
CA ILE A 61 0.66 -17.24 10.34
C ILE A 61 0.64 -16.92 8.85
N THR A 62 -0.49 -17.16 8.17
CA THR A 62 -0.65 -16.89 6.74
C THR A 62 -0.49 -15.40 6.42
N GLY A 63 -1.04 -14.53 7.26
CA GLY A 63 -0.87 -13.08 7.13
C GLY A 63 0.56 -12.58 7.43
N THR A 64 1.24 -13.19 8.40
CA THR A 64 2.65 -12.89 8.70
C THR A 64 3.56 -13.30 7.55
N VAL A 65 3.35 -14.48 6.97
CA VAL A 65 4.09 -14.93 5.78
C VAL A 65 3.89 -13.95 4.61
N ASN A 66 2.65 -13.51 4.36
CA ASN A 66 2.35 -12.48 3.35
C ASN A 66 3.07 -11.16 3.61
N THR A 67 3.18 -10.76 4.87
CA THR A 67 3.89 -9.53 5.26
C THR A 67 5.39 -9.65 4.99
N ILE A 68 6.00 -10.80 5.29
CA ILE A 68 7.41 -11.07 4.96
C ILE A 68 7.63 -11.06 3.45
N ILE A 69 6.73 -11.67 2.67
CA ILE A 69 6.77 -11.69 1.21
C ILE A 69 6.77 -10.26 0.65
N LEU A 70 5.83 -9.40 1.09
CA LEU A 70 5.74 -8.02 0.59
C LEU A 70 6.90 -7.14 1.04
N ILE A 71 7.38 -7.25 2.29
CA ILE A 71 8.56 -6.51 2.74
C ILE A 71 9.79 -6.90 1.92
N THR A 72 9.96 -8.21 1.65
CA THR A 72 11.04 -8.70 0.79
C THR A 72 10.88 -8.19 -0.64
N SER A 73 9.67 -8.17 -1.17
CA SER A 73 9.34 -7.62 -2.50
C SER A 73 9.70 -6.13 -2.61
N SER A 74 9.36 -5.35 -1.58
CA SER A 74 9.73 -3.94 -1.49
C SER A 74 11.25 -3.75 -1.54
N LEU A 75 12.01 -4.61 -0.85
CA LEU A 75 13.47 -4.54 -0.87
C LEU A 75 14.02 -4.85 -2.26
N THR A 76 13.49 -5.89 -2.92
CA THR A 76 13.94 -6.26 -4.28
C THR A 76 13.59 -5.19 -5.31
N MET A 77 12.47 -4.49 -5.15
CA MET A 77 12.13 -3.34 -6.00
C MET A 77 13.12 -2.18 -5.81
N ALA A 78 13.51 -1.89 -4.56
CA ALA A 78 14.51 -0.87 -4.25
C ALA A 78 15.88 -1.18 -4.90
N ILE A 79 16.31 -2.45 -4.80
CA ILE A 79 17.54 -2.94 -5.43
C ILE A 79 17.44 -2.80 -6.96
N SER A 80 16.28 -3.10 -7.55
CA SER A 80 16.05 -2.95 -8.98
C SER A 80 16.26 -1.51 -9.47
N ILE A 81 15.69 -0.53 -8.76
CA ILE A 81 15.84 0.90 -9.09
C ILE A 81 17.30 1.34 -8.94
N SER A 82 17.96 0.98 -7.82
CA SER A 82 19.35 1.36 -7.59
C SER A 82 20.29 0.74 -8.62
N ALA A 83 20.04 -0.51 -9.01
CA ALA A 83 20.80 -1.19 -10.06
C ALA A 83 20.60 -0.53 -11.43
N ALA A 84 19.36 -0.12 -11.76
CA ALA A 84 19.06 0.60 -13.00
C ALA A 84 19.77 1.96 -13.05
N GLN A 85 19.77 2.72 -11.94
CA GLN A 85 20.46 4.01 -11.83
C GLN A 85 21.99 3.88 -11.98
N LYS A 86 22.58 2.77 -11.49
CA LYS A 86 24.02 2.49 -11.58
C LYS A 86 24.44 1.80 -12.90
N GLY A 87 23.51 1.59 -13.84
CA GLY A 87 23.78 0.90 -15.10
C GLY A 87 23.94 -0.62 -14.99
N HIS A 88 23.71 -1.23 -13.82
CA HIS A 88 23.75 -2.68 -13.61
C HIS A 88 22.46 -3.36 -14.08
N LYS A 89 22.27 -3.41 -15.40
CA LYS A 89 21.05 -3.89 -16.05
C LYS A 89 20.63 -5.30 -15.62
N GLY A 90 21.58 -6.25 -15.54
CA GLY A 90 21.29 -7.63 -15.16
C GLY A 90 20.71 -7.76 -13.75
N LEU A 91 21.30 -7.05 -12.78
CA LEU A 91 20.81 -7.01 -11.41
C LEU A 91 19.42 -6.38 -11.33
N SER A 92 19.18 -5.28 -12.07
CA SER A 92 17.85 -4.65 -12.12
C SER A 92 16.76 -5.60 -12.61
N ILE A 93 17.03 -6.33 -13.70
CA ILE A 93 16.10 -7.32 -14.26
C ILE A 93 15.79 -8.43 -13.25
N ILE A 94 16.81 -9.03 -12.63
CA ILE A 94 16.64 -10.13 -11.68
C ILE A 94 15.85 -9.66 -10.46
N SER A 95 16.19 -8.50 -9.90
CA SER A 95 15.51 -7.96 -8.73
C SER A 95 14.05 -7.56 -9.03
N LEU A 96 13.77 -7.03 -10.22
CA LEU A 96 12.40 -6.74 -10.65
C LEU A 96 11.57 -8.01 -10.88
N ALA A 97 12.15 -9.03 -11.52
CA ALA A 97 11.49 -10.32 -11.71
C ALA A 97 11.16 -10.99 -10.36
N LEU A 98 12.07 -10.91 -9.39
CA LEU A 98 11.83 -11.40 -8.03
C LEU A 98 10.71 -10.63 -7.33
N THR A 99 10.64 -9.31 -7.50
CA THR A 99 9.54 -8.46 -6.99
C THR A 99 8.19 -8.93 -7.54
N ILE A 100 8.10 -9.17 -8.85
CA ILE A 100 6.88 -9.65 -9.51
C ILE A 100 6.48 -11.03 -8.97
N LEU A 101 7.44 -11.96 -8.85
CA LEU A 101 7.19 -13.30 -8.33
C LEU A 101 6.65 -13.27 -6.89
N LEU A 102 7.21 -12.43 -6.03
CA LEU A 102 6.76 -12.26 -4.65
C LEU A 102 5.36 -11.63 -4.60
N GLY A 103 5.06 -10.65 -5.45
CA GLY A 103 3.71 -10.09 -5.60
C GLY A 103 2.66 -11.13 -6.03
N LEU A 104 3.01 -12.01 -6.96
CA LEU A 104 2.15 -13.12 -7.37
C LEU A 104 1.95 -14.14 -6.24
N LEU A 105 3.01 -14.46 -5.51
CA LEU A 105 2.93 -15.37 -4.35
C LEU A 105 2.00 -14.82 -3.27
N PHE A 106 2.04 -13.52 -3.01
CA PHE A 106 1.09 -12.84 -2.12
C PHE A 106 -0.36 -13.02 -2.58
N LEU A 107 -0.65 -12.79 -3.87
CA LEU A 107 -1.99 -12.95 -4.43
C LEU A 107 -2.49 -14.39 -4.33
N ILE A 108 -1.64 -15.37 -4.62
CA ILE A 108 -1.97 -16.80 -4.50
C ILE A 108 -2.31 -17.15 -3.06
N ASN A 109 -1.46 -16.75 -2.10
CA ASN A 109 -1.71 -17.04 -0.69
C ASN A 109 -3.01 -16.38 -0.20
N LYS A 110 -3.29 -15.15 -0.65
CA LYS A 110 -4.53 -14.46 -0.33
C LYS A 110 -5.77 -15.15 -0.92
N TYR A 111 -5.67 -15.64 -2.16
CA TYR A 111 -6.73 -16.42 -2.78
C TYR A 111 -7.05 -17.70 -2.00
N LEU A 112 -6.02 -18.40 -1.50
CA LEU A 112 -6.22 -19.60 -0.66
C LEU A 112 -6.87 -19.26 0.69
N GLU A 113 -6.46 -18.15 1.33
CA GLU A 113 -7.06 -17.68 2.59
C GLU A 113 -8.55 -17.32 2.42
N TRP A 114 -8.90 -16.62 1.33
CA TRP A 114 -10.31 -16.33 1.00
C TRP A 114 -11.09 -17.59 0.67
N GLY A 115 -10.49 -18.51 -0.11
CA GLY A 115 -11.12 -19.78 -0.48
C GLY A 115 -11.53 -20.60 0.75
N ASP A 116 -10.67 -20.66 1.76
CA ASP A 116 -10.97 -21.30 3.05
C ASP A 116 -12.17 -20.64 3.74
N LYS A 117 -12.24 -19.29 3.80
CA LYS A 117 -13.40 -18.58 4.38
C LYS A 117 -14.69 -18.82 3.61
N PHE A 118 -14.61 -18.87 2.28
CA PHE A 118 -15.76 -19.10 1.42
C PHE A 118 -16.33 -20.52 1.60
N GLN A 119 -15.46 -21.51 1.81
CA GLN A 119 -15.87 -22.88 2.14
C GLN A 119 -16.62 -22.97 3.48
N HIS A 120 -16.26 -22.14 4.45
CA HIS A 120 -16.99 -22.01 5.72
C HIS A 120 -18.27 -21.16 5.61
N GLY A 121 -18.68 -20.77 4.39
CA GLY A 121 -19.89 -19.99 4.16
C GLY A 121 -19.77 -18.51 4.53
N ILE A 122 -18.55 -18.01 4.76
CA ILE A 122 -18.26 -16.61 5.09
C ILE A 122 -17.76 -15.91 3.82
N TYR A 123 -18.68 -15.22 3.14
CA TYR A 123 -18.38 -14.38 1.98
C TYR A 123 -19.37 -13.20 1.95
N PRO A 124 -19.05 -12.10 1.22
CA PRO A 124 -19.93 -10.94 1.15
C PRO A 124 -21.36 -11.34 0.75
N ASN A 125 -22.35 -10.87 1.52
CA ASN A 125 -23.78 -11.17 1.31
C ASN A 125 -24.17 -12.66 1.47
N SER A 126 -23.35 -13.50 2.10
CA SER A 126 -23.74 -14.89 2.39
C SER A 126 -24.79 -14.98 3.51
N ALA A 127 -25.71 -15.93 3.40
CA ALA A 127 -26.68 -16.20 4.47
C ALA A 127 -25.99 -16.64 5.78
N GLY A 128 -24.81 -17.26 5.69
CA GLY A 128 -24.01 -17.65 6.86
C GLY A 128 -23.41 -16.45 7.59
N LEU A 129 -22.96 -15.42 6.85
CA LEU A 129 -22.44 -14.20 7.43
C LEU A 129 -23.57 -13.34 8.00
N LEU A 130 -24.66 -13.13 7.25
CA LEU A 130 -25.79 -12.28 7.68
C LEU A 130 -26.55 -12.82 8.90
N ARG A 131 -26.34 -14.07 9.29
CA ARG A 131 -26.88 -14.67 10.53
C ARG A 131 -26.00 -14.43 11.75
N GLN A 132 -24.77 -13.94 11.59
CA GLN A 132 -23.90 -13.61 12.70
C GLN A 132 -24.29 -12.27 13.34
N GLU A 133 -23.69 -11.98 14.48
CA GLU A 133 -23.82 -10.69 15.16
C GLU A 133 -23.43 -9.53 14.24
N SER A 134 -24.07 -8.39 14.46
CA SER A 134 -23.92 -7.21 13.59
C SER A 134 -22.45 -6.76 13.48
N GLY A 135 -21.67 -6.86 14.55
CA GLY A 135 -20.24 -6.52 14.52
C GLY A 135 -19.41 -7.51 13.68
N ASN A 136 -19.73 -8.81 13.68
CA ASN A 136 -19.03 -9.80 12.85
C ASN A 136 -19.31 -9.58 11.37
N VAL A 137 -20.57 -9.25 11.02
CA VAL A 137 -20.96 -8.89 9.66
C VAL A 137 -20.15 -7.69 9.16
N LEU A 138 -20.04 -6.65 9.98
CA LEU A 138 -19.27 -5.45 9.66
C LEU A 138 -17.77 -5.73 9.56
N PHE A 139 -17.20 -6.51 10.48
CA PHE A 139 -15.79 -6.89 10.47
C PHE A 139 -15.44 -7.60 9.16
N TYR A 140 -16.15 -8.68 8.82
CA TYR A 140 -15.86 -9.46 7.62
C TYR A 140 -16.14 -8.67 6.35
N GLY A 141 -17.20 -7.85 6.33
CA GLY A 141 -17.50 -6.95 5.22
C GLY A 141 -16.36 -5.97 4.94
N LEU A 142 -15.88 -5.28 5.98
CA LEU A 142 -14.75 -4.36 5.87
C LEU A 142 -13.44 -5.08 5.54
N TYR A 143 -13.20 -6.26 6.13
CA TYR A 143 -12.04 -7.10 5.81
C TYR A 143 -12.00 -7.45 4.31
N PHE A 144 -13.11 -7.93 3.74
CA PHE A 144 -13.15 -8.29 2.31
C PHE A 144 -13.01 -7.08 1.39
N VAL A 145 -13.63 -5.95 1.72
CA VAL A 145 -13.50 -4.73 0.91
C VAL A 145 -12.08 -4.18 0.96
N MET A 146 -11.48 -4.04 2.16
CA MET A 146 -10.13 -3.50 2.30
C MET A 146 -9.08 -4.43 1.67
N THR A 147 -9.12 -5.72 1.98
CA THR A 147 -8.15 -6.70 1.44
C THR A 147 -8.37 -6.97 -0.05
N GLY A 148 -9.61 -6.93 -0.52
CA GLY A 148 -9.96 -7.07 -1.93
C GLY A 148 -9.51 -5.89 -2.77
N LEU A 149 -9.79 -4.66 -2.33
CA LEU A 149 -9.32 -3.45 -3.00
C LEU A 149 -7.79 -3.42 -3.01
N HIS A 150 -7.14 -3.75 -1.90
CA HIS A 150 -5.70 -3.87 -1.86
C HIS A 150 -5.17 -4.95 -2.83
N GLY A 151 -5.81 -6.12 -2.91
CA GLY A 151 -5.47 -7.17 -3.86
C GLY A 151 -5.56 -6.71 -5.32
N LEU A 152 -6.57 -5.90 -5.67
CA LEU A 152 -6.67 -5.27 -7.00
C LEU A 152 -5.49 -4.32 -7.26
N HIS A 153 -5.07 -3.55 -6.27
CA HIS A 153 -3.91 -2.66 -6.39
C HIS A 153 -2.61 -3.44 -6.58
N VAL A 154 -2.42 -4.54 -5.85
CA VAL A 154 -1.27 -5.44 -6.03
C VAL A 154 -1.27 -6.01 -7.44
N LEU A 155 -2.42 -6.49 -7.93
CA LEU A 155 -2.54 -7.00 -9.30
C LEU A 155 -2.18 -5.95 -10.36
N ALA A 156 -2.72 -4.73 -10.23
CA ALA A 156 -2.37 -3.61 -11.11
C ALA A 156 -0.87 -3.30 -11.05
N GLY A 157 -0.27 -3.37 -9.86
CA GLY A 157 1.17 -3.20 -9.67
C GLY A 157 1.98 -4.28 -10.36
N VAL A 158 1.57 -5.54 -10.25
CA VAL A 158 2.25 -6.67 -10.90
C VAL A 158 2.22 -6.50 -12.42
N ILE A 159 1.08 -6.10 -12.98
CA ILE A 159 0.95 -5.80 -14.42
C ILE A 159 1.92 -4.69 -14.82
N LEU A 160 1.92 -3.58 -14.08
CA LEU A 160 2.75 -2.43 -14.36
C LEU A 160 4.26 -2.75 -14.24
N LEU A 161 4.67 -3.49 -13.21
CA LEU A 161 6.05 -3.97 -13.06
C LEU A 161 6.45 -4.95 -14.16
N SER A 162 5.52 -5.80 -14.62
CA SER A 162 5.76 -6.72 -15.74
C SER A 162 6.00 -5.96 -17.05
N VAL A 163 5.25 -4.88 -17.30
CA VAL A 163 5.52 -3.98 -18.43
C VAL A 163 6.91 -3.35 -18.29
N MET A 164 7.30 -2.88 -17.10
CA MET A 164 8.64 -2.35 -16.88
C MET A 164 9.73 -3.39 -17.11
N LEU A 165 9.51 -4.65 -16.73
CA LEU A 165 10.43 -5.75 -16.99
C LEU A 165 10.64 -5.99 -18.48
N ILE A 166 9.56 -6.01 -19.28
CA ILE A 166 9.63 -6.14 -20.74
C ILE A 166 10.41 -4.96 -21.34
N LEU A 167 10.17 -3.73 -20.87
CA LEU A 167 10.90 -2.54 -21.32
C LEU A 167 12.40 -2.61 -20.97
N LEU A 168 12.76 -3.15 -19.80
CA LEU A 168 14.16 -3.36 -19.44
C LEU A 168 14.82 -4.42 -20.31
N LEU A 169 14.13 -5.50 -20.66
CA LEU A 169 14.68 -6.57 -21.51
C LEU A 169 14.97 -6.08 -22.94
N ASN A 170 14.20 -5.13 -23.46
CA ASN A 170 14.41 -4.56 -24.79
C ASN A 170 15.74 -3.79 -24.90
N LYS A 171 16.59 -4.17 -25.89
CA LYS A 171 17.94 -3.61 -26.11
C LYS A 171 17.96 -2.18 -26.68
N ARG A 172 16.83 -1.68 -27.19
CA ARG A 172 16.71 -0.37 -27.85
C ARG A 172 16.52 0.80 -26.86
N ASN A 173 16.43 0.51 -25.57
CA ASN A 173 16.12 1.52 -24.55
C ASN A 173 17.38 2.25 -24.06
N ASP A 174 17.38 3.54 -24.31
CA ASP A 174 18.43 4.57 -24.21
C ASP A 174 18.70 5.10 -22.79
N GLY A 175 18.53 4.28 -21.75
CA GLY A 175 18.83 4.68 -20.39
C GLY A 175 17.88 5.71 -19.77
N ARG A 176 16.84 6.20 -20.47
CA ARG A 176 15.82 7.14 -19.92
C ARG A 176 14.61 6.47 -19.22
N ASN A 177 14.55 5.13 -19.17
CA ASN A 177 13.42 4.41 -18.56
C ASN A 177 13.48 4.24 -17.04
N TYR A 178 14.56 4.67 -16.39
CA TYR A 178 14.68 4.55 -14.93
C TYR A 178 13.61 5.39 -14.20
N ILE A 179 13.17 6.51 -14.78
CA ILE A 179 12.14 7.37 -14.17
C ILE A 179 10.77 6.68 -14.18
N LYS A 180 10.44 5.96 -15.26
CA LYS A 180 9.22 5.15 -15.32
C LYS A 180 9.27 4.01 -14.30
N LEU A 181 10.44 3.36 -14.18
CA LEU A 181 10.67 2.32 -13.18
C LEU A 181 10.60 2.86 -11.75
N GLU A 182 11.12 4.07 -11.50
CA GLU A 182 11.07 4.75 -10.21
C GLU A 182 9.63 5.08 -9.81
N ASN A 183 8.85 5.69 -10.71
CA ASN A 183 7.42 5.96 -10.45
C ASN A 183 6.63 4.66 -10.24
N SER A 184 6.96 3.62 -11.00
CA SER A 184 6.40 2.28 -10.81
C SER A 184 6.72 1.70 -9.44
N GLY A 185 7.95 1.93 -8.96
CA GLY A 185 8.36 1.57 -7.60
C GLY A 185 7.63 2.35 -6.53
N LEU A 186 7.45 3.66 -6.70
CA LEU A 186 6.68 4.48 -5.76
C LEU A 186 5.26 3.94 -5.56
N TYR A 187 4.59 3.53 -6.64
CA TYR A 187 3.31 2.84 -6.55
C TYR A 187 3.40 1.54 -5.76
N TRP A 188 4.37 0.68 -6.10
CA TRP A 188 4.54 -0.61 -5.44
C TRP A 188 4.81 -0.46 -3.93
N HIS A 189 5.66 0.49 -3.55
CA HIS A 189 5.94 0.79 -2.15
C HIS A 189 4.73 1.32 -1.39
N LEU A 190 3.86 2.13 -2.03
CA LEU A 190 2.60 2.55 -1.44
C LEU A 190 1.70 1.34 -1.15
N VAL A 191 1.54 0.45 -2.13
CA VAL A 191 0.75 -0.77 -1.98
C VAL A 191 1.28 -1.60 -0.78
N ASP A 192 2.60 -1.79 -0.68
CA ASP A 192 3.21 -2.49 0.46
C ASP A 192 2.95 -1.79 1.81
N ILE A 193 2.95 -0.45 1.86
CA ILE A 193 2.65 0.32 3.07
C ILE A 193 1.20 0.08 3.49
N VAL A 194 0.25 0.14 2.55
CA VAL A 194 -1.17 -0.09 2.82
C VAL A 194 -1.39 -1.48 3.46
N TRP A 195 -0.70 -2.51 2.98
CA TRP A 195 -0.80 -3.85 3.58
C TRP A 195 -0.33 -3.89 5.03
N ILE A 196 0.74 -3.17 5.36
CA ILE A 196 1.28 -3.09 6.73
C ILE A 196 0.30 -2.44 7.69
N PHE A 197 -0.66 -1.65 7.21
CA PHE A 197 -1.77 -1.19 8.04
C PHE A 197 -2.91 -2.20 8.09
N ILE A 198 -3.30 -2.77 6.94
CA ILE A 198 -4.42 -3.73 6.84
C ILE A 198 -4.17 -4.97 7.70
N PHE A 199 -2.99 -5.56 7.65
CA PHE A 199 -2.73 -6.83 8.35
C PHE A 199 -2.81 -6.69 9.88
N PRO A 200 -2.09 -5.75 10.53
CA PRO A 200 -2.19 -5.57 11.97
C PRO A 200 -3.59 -5.15 12.40
N ILE A 201 -4.25 -4.24 11.68
CA ILE A 201 -5.58 -3.76 12.10
C ILE A 201 -6.62 -4.89 12.05
N SER A 202 -6.50 -5.80 11.08
CA SER A 202 -7.42 -6.93 10.91
C SER A 202 -7.11 -8.13 11.81
N VAL A 203 -5.84 -8.33 12.20
CA VAL A 203 -5.37 -9.56 12.86
C VAL A 203 -4.68 -9.27 14.20
N ALA A 204 -3.56 -8.54 14.19
CA ALA A 204 -2.68 -8.42 15.35
C ALA A 204 -3.22 -7.47 16.43
N ALA A 205 -3.85 -6.37 16.04
CA ALA A 205 -4.47 -5.42 16.96
C ALA A 205 -5.75 -5.98 17.58
N ALA A 206 -6.37 -6.96 16.93
CA ALA A 206 -7.62 -7.53 17.39
C ALA A 206 -7.44 -8.80 18.23
N GLY A 207 -6.29 -9.49 18.22
CA GLY A 207 -6.02 -10.65 19.09
C GLY A 207 -5.25 -10.35 20.40
N ILE A 208 -4.72 -9.13 20.58
CA ILE A 208 -4.00 -8.73 21.80
C ILE A 208 -4.73 -7.55 22.42
N ASP A 209 -5.28 -7.72 23.63
CA ASP A 209 -5.82 -6.61 24.39
C ASP A 209 -4.71 -5.91 25.18
N ILE A 210 -3.98 -5.00 24.54
CA ILE A 210 -2.99 -4.12 25.20
C ILE A 210 -3.66 -2.81 25.68
N GLY A 211 -5.00 -2.77 25.79
CA GLY A 211 -5.75 -1.56 26.11
C GLY A 211 -5.54 -0.44 25.07
N GLY A 212 -5.32 0.80 25.51
CA GLY A 212 -5.17 1.98 24.63
C GLY A 212 -3.93 1.97 23.70
N LEU A 213 -2.98 1.06 23.92
CA LEU A 213 -1.75 0.93 23.11
C LEU A 213 -1.95 0.14 21.80
N ASN A 214 -3.09 -0.52 21.64
CA ASN A 214 -3.44 -1.33 20.45
C ASN A 214 -3.45 -0.54 19.13
N VAL A 215 -3.59 0.79 19.23
CA VAL A 215 -3.53 1.71 18.09
C VAL A 215 -2.10 2.23 17.87
N ILE A 216 -1.32 2.38 18.94
CA ILE A 216 -0.03 3.07 18.94
C ILE A 216 1.09 2.21 18.35
N ALA A 217 1.12 0.90 18.63
CA ALA A 217 2.21 0.04 18.14
C ALA A 217 2.21 -0.16 16.61
N PRO A 218 1.08 -0.44 15.93
CA PRO A 218 1.02 -0.47 14.47
C PRO A 218 1.29 0.89 13.83
N LEU A 219 0.78 1.98 14.44
CA LEU A 219 1.06 3.34 13.99
C LEU A 219 2.55 3.70 14.09
N LEU A 220 3.26 3.26 15.14
CA LEU A 220 4.70 3.47 15.30
C LEU A 220 5.52 2.70 14.26
N ILE A 221 5.20 1.42 14.02
CA ILE A 221 5.87 0.61 13.01
C ILE A 221 5.64 1.19 11.62
N ALA A 222 4.40 1.60 11.33
CA ALA A 222 4.06 2.18 10.05
C ALA A 222 4.61 3.61 9.89
N ALA A 223 4.69 4.41 10.96
CA ALA A 223 5.36 5.71 10.96
C ALA A 223 6.87 5.56 10.77
N LEU A 224 7.52 4.59 11.42
CA LEU A 224 8.94 4.29 11.22
C LEU A 224 9.21 3.87 9.77
N LYS A 225 8.36 3.02 9.19
CA LYS A 225 8.52 2.59 7.79
C LYS A 225 8.17 3.71 6.80
N ALA A 226 7.14 4.51 7.07
CA ALA A 226 6.82 5.70 6.29
C ALA A 226 8.00 6.69 6.34
N LEU A 227 8.58 6.96 7.50
CA LEU A 227 9.78 7.78 7.64
C LEU A 227 10.98 7.21 6.88
N LEU A 228 11.16 5.88 6.86
CA LEU A 228 12.21 5.21 6.11
C LEU A 228 12.01 5.34 4.60
N VAL A 229 10.77 5.15 4.12
CA VAL A 229 10.41 5.32 2.70
C VAL A 229 10.51 6.79 2.29
N LEU A 230 10.03 7.70 3.12
CA LEU A 230 10.13 9.15 2.93
C LEU A 230 11.60 9.60 2.93
N SER A 231 12.45 9.03 3.78
CA SER A 231 13.87 9.36 3.87
C SER A 231 14.72 8.76 2.75
N PHE A 232 14.38 7.54 2.30
CA PHE A 232 15.19 6.79 1.33
C PHE A 232 14.72 6.96 -0.13
N PHE A 233 13.41 7.09 -0.36
CA PHE A 233 12.82 7.22 -1.71
C PHE A 233 12.49 8.65 -2.12
N MET A 234 12.29 9.57 -1.17
CA MET A 234 12.30 10.98 -1.56
C MET A 234 13.75 11.40 -1.65
N HIS A 235 14.22 11.65 -2.86
CA HIS A 235 15.37 12.50 -3.10
C HIS A 235 14.99 13.94 -2.68
N LEU A 236 14.87 14.14 -1.35
CA LEU A 236 14.28 15.29 -0.66
C LEU A 236 15.19 16.51 -0.70
N LYS A 237 15.99 16.63 -1.76
CA LYS A 237 16.95 17.71 -1.87
C LYS A 237 16.42 18.91 -2.66
N TYR A 238 15.30 18.80 -3.39
CA TYR A 238 14.93 19.86 -4.36
C TYR A 238 13.47 20.28 -4.57
N GLU A 239 12.45 19.84 -3.82
CA GLU A 239 11.15 20.57 -3.77
C GLU A 239 10.52 20.53 -2.38
N VAL A 240 10.67 21.62 -1.63
CA VAL A 240 10.62 21.60 -0.16
C VAL A 240 9.41 22.30 0.47
N VAL A 241 8.47 22.88 -0.30
CA VAL A 241 7.36 23.64 0.30
C VAL A 241 6.02 22.90 0.16
N SER A 242 5.59 22.56 -1.05
CA SER A 242 4.33 21.87 -1.32
C SER A 242 4.24 20.51 -0.61
N LEU A 243 5.34 19.74 -0.65
CA LEU A 243 5.45 18.46 0.03
C LEU A 243 5.42 18.59 1.55
N LYS A 244 6.09 19.60 2.13
CA LYS A 244 6.03 19.87 3.57
C LYS A 244 4.63 20.31 4.01
N ILE A 245 3.93 21.09 3.18
CA ILE A 245 2.55 21.51 3.43
C ILE A 245 1.61 20.29 3.39
N MET A 246 1.74 19.39 2.41
CA MET A 246 0.97 18.15 2.37
C MET A 246 1.27 17.24 3.56
N LEU A 247 2.54 17.11 3.95
CA LEU A 247 2.94 16.28 5.10
C LEU A 247 2.42 16.87 6.41
N ALA A 248 2.54 18.19 6.58
CA ALA A 248 1.99 18.91 7.72
C ALA A 248 0.46 18.78 7.76
N ALA A 249 -0.23 18.93 6.63
CA ALA A 249 -1.67 18.76 6.54
C ALA A 249 -2.10 17.34 6.91
N ALA A 250 -1.40 16.31 6.42
CA ALA A 250 -1.67 14.92 6.76
C ALA A 250 -1.44 14.63 8.25
N VAL A 251 -0.35 15.15 8.84
CA VAL A 251 -0.07 15.01 10.28
C VAL A 251 -1.09 15.78 11.12
N ILE A 252 -1.50 16.97 10.69
CA ILE A 252 -2.52 17.78 11.37
C ILE A 252 -3.87 17.08 11.31
N ILE A 253 -4.29 16.57 10.15
CA ILE A 253 -5.54 15.81 9.99
C ILE A 253 -5.49 14.56 10.88
N LEU A 254 -4.38 13.83 10.88
CA LEU A 254 -4.19 12.66 11.74
C LEU A 254 -4.26 13.05 13.24
N ALA A 255 -3.62 14.14 13.64
CA ALA A 255 -3.67 14.65 15.01
C ALA A 255 -5.08 15.10 15.42
N ILE A 256 -5.82 15.73 14.50
CA ILE A 256 -7.22 16.13 14.69
C ILE A 256 -8.09 14.89 14.89
N ILE A 257 -7.94 13.88 14.03
CA ILE A 257 -8.68 12.61 14.14
C ILE A 257 -8.37 11.92 15.46
N ILE A 258 -7.09 11.85 15.85
CA ILE A 258 -6.67 11.28 17.14
C ILE A 258 -7.29 12.08 18.29
N CYS A 259 -7.24 13.41 18.25
CA CYS A 259 -7.81 14.28 19.28
C CYS A 259 -9.33 14.11 19.42
N PHE A 260 -10.07 14.07 18.30
CA PHE A 260 -11.51 13.80 18.30
C PHE A 260 -11.83 12.40 18.83
N THR A 261 -11.01 11.41 18.49
CA THR A 261 -11.16 10.04 19.01
C THR A 261 -10.97 10.02 20.54
N PHE A 262 -9.95 10.72 21.07
CA PHE A 262 -9.75 10.84 22.51
C PHE A 262 -10.85 11.63 23.21
N PHE A 263 -11.35 12.71 22.61
CA PHE A 263 -12.46 13.49 23.15
C PHE A 263 -13.76 12.67 23.22
N ASP A 264 -14.07 11.90 22.19
CA ASP A 264 -15.27 11.05 22.16
C ASP A 264 -15.20 9.88 23.16
N VAL A 265 -14.02 9.27 23.31
CA VAL A 265 -13.77 8.19 24.29
C VAL A 265 -13.79 8.69 25.74
N SER A 266 -13.47 9.97 26.00
CA SER A 266 -13.45 10.53 27.36
C SER A 266 -14.81 11.10 27.82
N PHE A 267 -15.78 11.24 26.91
CA PHE A 267 -17.14 11.70 27.20
C PHE A 267 -18.21 10.59 27.15
N ARG A 268 -17.79 9.32 27.14
CA ARG A 268 -18.63 8.11 27.34
C ARG A 268 -18.19 7.36 28.59
#